data_AF-A0A7W0TTK4-F1
#
_entry.id   AF-A0A7W0TTK4-F1
#
_cell.length_a   1.000
_cell.length_b   1.000
_cell.length_c   1.000
_cell.angle_alpha   90.00
_cell.angle_beta   90.00
_cell.angle_gamma   90.00
#
_symmetry.space_group_name_H-M   'P 1'
#
loop_
_entity.id
_entity.type
_entity.pdbx_description
1 polymer ?
#
loop_
_entity_poly.entity_id
_entity_poly.type
_entity_poly.pdbx_seq_one_letter_code
_entity_poly.pdbx_strand_id
1 'polypeptide(L)'
;MVGGDAFVWRSGRAEITLAQAEDSWTVIYTAVGRLLGPRQVVYQCRHQDAKYAAWDVMARVVIASRDEDEGLRAGESAAQWIKARRQLPPAGHAPSR
;
A
#
# COMPACT_ATOMS: atom_id res chain seq x y z
N MET A 1 12.23 -9.17 3.47
CA MET A 1 12.38 -7.76 3.88
C MET A 1 11.96 -6.89 2.72
N VAL A 2 10.90 -6.09 2.86
CA VAL A 2 10.43 -5.18 1.81
C VAL A 2 11.40 -4.00 1.76
N GLY A 3 12.40 -4.12 0.89
CA GLY A 3 13.45 -3.13 0.70
C GLY A 3 12.93 -1.93 -0.07
N GLY A 4 12.76 -0.82 0.63
CA GLY A 4 13.02 0.53 0.12
C GLY A 4 11.87 1.31 -0.51
N ASP A 5 10.89 0.66 -1.13
CA ASP A 5 9.86 1.43 -1.84
C ASP A 5 8.51 0.72 -1.67
N ALA A 6 7.66 1.26 -0.80
CA ALA A 6 6.28 0.83 -0.58
C ALA A 6 5.49 2.06 -0.10
N PHE A 7 4.25 2.20 -0.52
CA PHE A 7 3.34 3.17 0.08
C PHE A 7 2.92 2.63 1.45
N VAL A 8 3.04 3.44 2.50
CA VAL A 8 2.70 3.03 3.86
C VAL A 8 1.83 4.10 4.51
N TRP A 9 0.63 3.68 4.92
CA TRP A 9 -0.25 4.46 5.78
C TRP A 9 -0.23 3.87 7.20
N ARG A 10 -0.20 4.73 8.23
CA ARG A 10 -0.17 4.33 9.64
C ARG A 10 -1.13 5.19 10.45
N SER A 11 -1.91 4.56 11.32
CA SER A 11 -2.67 5.26 12.36
C SER A 11 -2.85 4.39 13.58
N GLY A 12 -2.42 4.90 14.74
CA GLY A 12 -2.48 4.19 16.01
C GLY A 12 -1.81 2.80 15.93
N ARG A 13 -2.65 1.76 15.94
CA ARG A 13 -2.21 0.35 15.90
C ARG A 13 -2.24 -0.28 14.51
N ALA A 14 -2.73 0.44 13.51
CA ALA A 14 -2.91 -0.05 12.16
C ALA A 14 -1.78 0.45 11.23
N GLU A 15 -1.30 -0.44 10.37
CA GLU A 15 -0.44 -0.10 9.25
C GLU A 15 -0.96 -0.79 7.99
N ILE A 16 -1.13 0.00 6.93
CA ILE A 16 -1.52 -0.47 5.60
C ILE A 16 -0.36 -0.20 4.66
N THR A 17 0.15 -1.26 4.06
CA THR A 17 1.27 -1.22 3.12
C THR A 17 0.78 -1.61 1.75
N LEU A 18 1.14 -0.83 0.74
CA LEU A 18 0.99 -1.16 -0.67
C LEU A 18 2.39 -1.30 -1.28
N ALA A 19 2.69 -2.50 -1.77
CA ALA A 19 3.95 -2.82 -2.41
C ALA A 19 3.74 -3.28 -3.85
N GLN A 20 4.67 -2.94 -4.73
CA GLN A 20 4.72 -3.47 -6.09
C GLN A 20 5.59 -4.73 -6.10
N ALA A 21 5.10 -5.79 -6.72
CA ALA A 21 5.86 -7.01 -6.99
C ALA A 21 5.66 -7.38 -8.46
N GLU A 22 6.71 -7.22 -9.26
CA GLU A 22 6.70 -7.44 -10.72
C GLU A 22 5.51 -6.71 -11.35
N ASP A 23 4.52 -7.47 -11.84
CA ASP A 23 3.32 -6.99 -12.52
C ASP A 23 2.08 -6.90 -11.61
N SER A 24 2.28 -6.88 -10.29
CA SER A 24 1.19 -6.89 -9.32
C SER A 24 1.40 -5.95 -8.16
N TRP A 25 0.30 -5.70 -7.46
CA TRP A 25 0.24 -4.83 -6.31
C TRP A 25 -0.27 -5.62 -5.12
N THR A 26 0.47 -5.62 -4.02
CA THR A 26 0.08 -6.32 -2.81
C THR A 26 -0.27 -5.30 -1.74
N VAL A 27 -1.50 -5.39 -1.22
CA VAL A 27 -1.98 -4.62 -0.07
C VAL A 27 -1.91 -5.51 1.15
N ILE A 28 -1.24 -5.02 2.20
CA ILE A 28 -1.09 -5.70 3.48
C ILE A 28 -1.61 -4.76 4.56
N TYR A 29 -2.61 -5.19 5.31
CA TYR A 29 -3.06 -4.51 6.51
C TYR A 29 -2.58 -5.31 7.73
N THR A 30 -1.78 -4.67 8.55
CA THR A 30 -1.31 -5.20 9.83
C THR A 30 -1.84 -4.38 10.99
N ALA A 31 -2.11 -5.04 12.11
CA ALA A 31 -2.52 -4.35 13.33
C ALA A 31 -1.96 -5.00 14.59
N VAL A 32 -1.83 -4.20 15.65
CA VAL A 32 -1.55 -4.68 17.01
C VAL A 32 -2.88 -4.89 17.75
N GLY A 33 -3.13 -6.13 18.17
CA GLY A 33 -4.33 -6.48 18.95
C GLY A 33 -4.40 -5.75 20.29
N ARG A 34 -5.56 -5.81 20.97
CA ARG A 34 -5.79 -5.10 22.24
C ARG A 34 -4.81 -5.47 23.36
N LEU A 35 -4.25 -6.67 23.30
CA LEU A 35 -3.32 -7.23 24.28
C LEU A 35 -1.83 -6.88 24.03
N LEU A 36 -1.54 -5.87 23.19
CA LEU A 36 -0.16 -5.41 22.92
C LEU A 36 0.80 -6.52 22.45
N GLY A 37 0.27 -7.54 21.76
CA GLY A 37 1.06 -8.61 21.15
C GLY A 37 1.85 -8.14 19.92
N PRO A 38 2.66 -9.02 19.33
CA PRO A 38 3.36 -8.72 18.08
C PRO A 38 2.34 -8.33 17.00
N ARG A 39 2.72 -7.36 16.17
CA ARG A 39 1.91 -6.91 15.04
C ARG A 39 1.59 -8.08 14.11
N GLN A 40 0.31 -8.29 13.84
CA GLN A 40 -0.20 -9.40 13.02
C GLN A 40 -0.68 -8.89 11.67
N VAL A 41 -0.59 -9.74 10.65
CA VAL A 41 -1.27 -9.50 9.37
C VAL A 41 -2.76 -9.78 9.57
N VAL A 42 -3.58 -8.75 9.44
CA VAL A 42 -5.04 -8.84 9.53
C VAL A 42 -5.63 -9.15 8.16
N TYR A 43 -5.00 -8.66 7.10
CA TYR A 43 -5.44 -8.86 5.73
C TYR A 43 -4.27 -8.74 4.76
N GLN A 44 -4.31 -9.54 3.70
CA GLN A 44 -3.38 -9.46 2.58
C GLN A 44 -4.10 -9.82 1.29
N CYS A 45 -3.91 -9.02 0.24
CA CYS A 45 -4.44 -9.31 -1.08
C CYS A 45 -3.49 -8.83 -2.17
N ARG A 46 -3.47 -9.59 -3.28
CA ARG A 46 -2.69 -9.28 -4.48
C ARG A 46 -3.64 -8.92 -5.61
N HIS A 47 -3.40 -7.76 -6.23
CA HIS A 47 -4.17 -7.22 -7.34
C HIS A 47 -3.29 -7.15 -8.58
N GLN A 48 -3.85 -7.54 -9.74
CA GLN A 48 -3.20 -7.29 -11.03
C GLN A 48 -3.47 -5.85 -11.50
N ASP A 49 -4.66 -5.33 -11.20
CA ASP A 49 -5.04 -3.96 -11.55
C ASP A 49 -4.61 -2.96 -10.46
N ALA A 50 -3.84 -1.95 -10.86
CA ALA A 50 -3.45 -0.83 -10.02
C ALA A 50 -4.63 -0.07 -9.41
N LYS A 51 -5.72 0.08 -10.17
CA LYS A 51 -6.93 0.78 -9.72
C LYS A 51 -7.56 0.04 -8.54
N TYR A 52 -7.67 -1.28 -8.63
CA TYR A 52 -8.22 -2.10 -7.55
C TYR A 52 -7.30 -2.11 -6.33
N ALA A 53 -5.98 -2.06 -6.53
CA ALA A 53 -5.04 -1.93 -5.42
C ALA A 53 -5.23 -0.61 -4.65
N ALA A 54 -5.38 0.53 -5.34
CA ALA A 54 -5.63 1.82 -4.70
C ALA A 54 -6.99 1.87 -3.97
N TRP A 55 -8.03 1.28 -4.57
CA TRP A 55 -9.35 1.16 -3.94
C TRP A 55 -9.32 0.26 -2.70
N ASP A 56 -8.56 -0.83 -2.73
CA ASP A 56 -8.39 -1.69 -1.56
C ASP A 56 -7.65 -0.95 -0.44
N VAL A 57 -6.60 -0.16 -0.74
CA VAL A 57 -5.97 0.73 0.25
C VAL A 57 -6.99 1.66 0.90
N MET A 58 -7.80 2.37 0.10
CA MET A 58 -8.87 3.23 0.60
C MET A 58 -9.80 2.45 1.55
N ALA A 59 -10.31 1.30 1.11
CA ALA A 59 -11.22 0.48 1.92
C ALA A 59 -10.58 0.04 3.25
N ARG A 60 -9.29 -0.36 3.25
CA ARG A 60 -8.58 -0.70 4.49
C ARG A 60 -8.39 0.50 5.40
N VAL A 61 -8.11 1.68 4.85
CA VAL A 61 -7.96 2.91 5.63
C VAL A 61 -9.28 3.31 6.27
N VAL A 62 -10.40 3.25 5.55
CA VAL A 62 -11.74 3.51 6.13
C VAL A 62 -12.03 2.54 7.29
N ILE A 63 -11.74 1.24 7.12
CA ILE A 63 -11.93 0.24 8.17
C ILE A 63 -11.04 0.53 9.40
N ALA A 64 -9.78 0.90 9.16
CA ALA A 64 -8.80 1.11 10.23
C ALA A 64 -9.01 2.42 11.00
N SER A 65 -9.37 3.50 10.31
CA SER A 65 -9.54 4.84 10.87
C SER A 65 -10.98 5.14 11.31
N ARG A 66 -11.96 4.46 10.71
CA ARG A 66 -13.40 4.81 10.79
C ARG A 66 -13.70 6.21 10.26
N ASP A 67 -12.92 6.67 9.29
CA ASP A 67 -13.01 7.97 8.64
C ASP A 67 -12.97 7.79 7.12
N GLU A 68 -14.06 8.18 6.44
CA GLU A 68 -14.19 8.06 4.99
C GLU A 68 -13.32 9.07 4.24
N ASP A 69 -13.18 10.29 4.77
CA ASP A 69 -12.37 11.34 4.15
C ASP A 69 -10.89 10.98 4.21
N GLU A 70 -10.45 10.39 5.34
CA GLU A 70 -9.10 9.83 5.44
C GLU A 70 -8.89 8.67 4.47
N GLY A 71 -9.90 7.82 4.31
CA GLY A 71 -9.93 6.79 3.28
C GLY A 71 -9.68 7.35 1.88
N LEU A 72 -10.43 8.39 1.51
CA LEU A 72 -10.33 9.03 0.19
C LEU A 72 -8.93 9.64 -0.02
N ARG A 73 -8.43 10.42 0.94
CA ARG A 73 -7.07 11.02 0.88
C ARG A 73 -5.99 9.96 0.71
N ALA A 74 -6.08 8.86 1.46
CA ALA A 74 -5.11 7.79 1.37
C ALA A 74 -5.22 7.01 0.05
N GLY A 75 -6.43 6.78 -0.45
CA GLY A 75 -6.67 6.18 -1.75
C GLY A 75 -6.09 7.00 -2.90
N GLU A 76 -6.31 8.31 -2.90
CA GLU A 76 -5.71 9.24 -3.87
C GLU A 76 -4.18 9.23 -3.79
N SER A 77 -3.63 9.29 -2.57
CA SER A 77 -2.18 9.24 -2.36
C SER A 77 -1.57 7.93 -2.87
N ALA A 78 -2.23 6.80 -2.63
CA ALA A 78 -1.82 5.50 -3.15
C ALA A 78 -1.88 5.45 -4.69
N ALA A 79 -2.94 6.00 -5.30
CA ALA A 79 -3.06 6.08 -6.76
C ALA A 79 -1.94 6.93 -7.38
N GLN A 80 -1.59 8.07 -6.78
CA GLN A 80 -0.48 8.90 -7.23
C GLN A 80 0.86 8.18 -7.10
N TRP A 81 1.07 7.46 -5.99
CA TRP A 81 2.27 6.66 -5.79
C TRP A 81 2.41 5.54 -6.84
N ILE A 82 1.32 4.82 -7.16
CA ILE A 82 1.33 3.83 -8.25
C ILE A 82 1.68 4.49 -9.59
N LYS A 83 1.10 5.65 -9.87
CA LYS A 83 1.35 6.39 -11.12
C LYS A 83 2.82 6.79 -11.25
N ALA A 84 3.44 7.30 -10.18
CA ALA A 84 4.85 7.67 -10.17
C ALA A 84 5.77 6.48 -10.51
N ARG A 85 5.41 5.27 -10.05
CA ARG A 85 6.17 4.05 -10.30
C ARG A 85 6.03 3.47 -11.69
N ARG A 86 4.85 3.61 -12.30
CA ARG A 86 4.66 3.26 -13.72
C ARG A 86 5.46 4.16 -14.66
N GLN A 87 5.83 5.36 -14.21
CA GLN A 87 6.63 6.32 -14.98
C GLN A 87 8.13 6.16 -14.75
N LEU A 88 8.55 5.41 -13.73
CA LEU A 88 9.96 5.10 -13.51
C LEU A 88 10.36 3.99 -14.49
N PRO A 89 11.34 4.21 -15.39
CA PRO A 89 11.85 3.13 -16.22
C PRO A 89 12.43 2.03 -15.32
N PRO A 90 12.35 0.74 -15.73
CA PRO A 90 13.00 -0.32 -15.00
C PRO A 90 14.48 0.04 -14.83
N ALA A 91 14.99 -0.02 -13.60
CA ALA A 91 16.39 0.23 -13.30
C ALA A 91 17.28 -0.79 -14.04
N GLY A 92 17.64 -0.48 -15.28
CA GLY A 92 18.29 -1.43 -16.17
C GLY A 92 18.62 -0.94 -17.58
N HIS A 93 18.37 0.33 -17.91
CA HIS A 93 18.84 0.90 -19.18
C HIS A 93 19.64 2.18 -18.91
N ALA A 94 20.90 2.00 -18.51
CA ALA A 94 21.89 3.04 -18.72
C ALA A 94 22.07 3.19 -20.25
N PRO A 95 21.92 4.40 -20.84
CA PRO A 95 22.21 4.58 -22.25
C PRO A 95 23.71 4.37 -22.46
N SER A 96 24.07 3.32 -23.18
CA SER A 96 25.42 3.12 -23.72
C SER A 96 25.74 4.31 -24.63
N ARG A 97 26.75 5.10 -24.24
CA ARG A 97 27.44 6.01 -25.16
C ARG A 97 28.57 5.27 -25.83
#